data_AF-A0A8S4G9H8-F1
#
_entry.id   AF-A0A8S4G9H8-F1
#
_cell.length_a   1.000
_cell.length_b   1.000
_cell.length_c   1.000
_cell.angle_alpha   90.00
_cell.angle_beta   90.00
_cell.angle_gamma   90.00
#
_symmetry.space_group_name_H-M   'P 1'
#
loop_
_entity.id
_entity.type
_entity.pdbx_description
1 polymer ?
#
loop_
_entity_poly.entity_id
_entity_poly.type
_entity_poly.pdbx_seq_one_letter_code
_entity_poly.pdbx_strand_id
1 'polypeptide(L)'
;MTSCRQFSNEDVTKYSLRIESILTRMQAESHYTCKDDKEIVGRIASNEELALKTFILGLHNSSISTVVRCRNPKSLDEAVQYAIEEEKLYNSRPKANPYSKSPKQCSLCHKTGHTSSECFSRNKKPQQFHNSYNVTNNQNSLSGPKKCHYCKNLGHTIQECRKLQYRIRQNSNTQGQANAPSPSSKSAHVKFCDVQNDNLNQ
;
A
#
# COMPACT_ATOMS: atom_id res chain seq x y z
N MET A 1 3.02 9.51 -36.46
CA MET A 1 2.67 8.86 -35.17
C MET A 1 3.87 8.33 -34.37
N THR A 2 5.05 8.11 -34.97
CA THR A 2 6.16 7.33 -34.37
C THR A 2 6.83 7.88 -33.10
N SER A 3 6.48 9.08 -32.62
CA SER A 3 7.01 9.68 -31.38
C SER A 3 5.96 9.92 -30.28
N CYS A 4 4.71 9.46 -30.46
CA CYS A 4 3.64 9.68 -29.49
C CYS A 4 3.73 8.70 -28.32
N ARG A 5 4.57 9.02 -27.33
CA ARG A 5 4.66 8.29 -26.05
C ARG A 5 3.76 8.92 -24.99
N GLN A 6 3.31 8.09 -24.06
CA GLN A 6 2.66 8.50 -22.82
C GLN A 6 3.67 9.26 -21.95
N PHE A 7 3.27 10.37 -21.37
CA PHE A 7 4.10 11.09 -20.40
C PHE A 7 4.06 10.44 -19.02
N SER A 8 5.09 10.70 -18.19
CA SER A 8 5.18 10.12 -16.84
C SER A 8 4.09 10.60 -15.88
N ASN A 9 3.48 11.75 -16.16
CA ASN A 9 2.38 12.37 -15.42
C ASN A 9 1.02 12.22 -16.12
N GLU A 10 0.95 11.46 -17.21
CA GLU A 10 -0.25 11.24 -18.00
C GLU A 10 -0.79 9.83 -17.71
N ASP A 11 -2.07 9.73 -17.35
CA ASP A 11 -2.74 8.44 -17.18
C ASP A 11 -3.04 7.78 -18.53
N VAL A 12 -3.33 6.48 -18.51
CA VAL A 12 -3.60 5.70 -19.73
C VAL A 12 -4.78 6.26 -20.52
N THR A 13 -5.80 6.79 -19.84
CA THR A 13 -7.03 7.29 -20.49
C THR A 13 -6.76 8.57 -21.26
N LYS A 14 -6.03 9.53 -20.69
CA LYS A 14 -5.63 10.75 -21.41
C LYS A 14 -4.74 10.42 -22.60
N TYR A 15 -3.80 9.50 -22.40
CA TYR A 15 -2.93 9.06 -23.48
C TYR A 15 -3.71 8.41 -24.63
N SER A 16 -4.69 7.54 -24.33
CA SER A 16 -5.52 6.90 -25.37
C SER A 16 -6.31 7.92 -26.18
N LEU A 17 -6.95 8.90 -25.51
CA LEU A 17 -7.70 9.97 -26.16
C LEU A 17 -6.84 10.77 -27.16
N ARG A 18 -5.56 10.98 -26.86
CA ARG A 18 -4.65 11.63 -27.81
C ARG A 18 -4.38 10.76 -29.02
N ILE A 19 -4.15 9.46 -28.83
CA ILE A 19 -3.93 8.52 -29.94
C ILE A 19 -5.18 8.44 -30.82
N GLU A 20 -6.37 8.34 -30.22
CA GLU A 20 -7.67 8.38 -30.91
C GLU A 20 -7.88 9.68 -31.70
N SER A 21 -7.53 10.82 -31.11
CA SER A 21 -7.61 12.12 -31.79
C SER A 21 -6.71 12.17 -33.03
N ILE A 22 -5.51 11.60 -32.93
CA ILE A 22 -4.58 11.52 -34.08
C ILE A 22 -5.11 10.54 -35.12
N LEU A 23 -5.62 9.37 -34.70
CA LEU A 23 -6.21 8.37 -35.59
C LEU A 23 -7.39 8.95 -36.38
N THR A 24 -8.32 9.62 -35.70
CA THR A 24 -9.49 10.27 -36.29
C THR A 24 -9.08 11.27 -37.37
N ARG A 25 -8.06 12.09 -37.10
CA ARG A 25 -7.53 13.05 -38.08
C ARG A 25 -6.93 12.34 -39.30
N MET A 26 -6.16 11.27 -39.10
CA MET A 26 -5.58 10.49 -40.20
C MET A 26 -6.64 9.79 -41.06
N GLN A 27 -7.72 9.29 -40.43
CA GLN A 27 -8.85 8.71 -41.13
C GLN A 27 -9.59 9.78 -41.96
N ALA A 28 -9.85 10.96 -41.38
CA ALA A 28 -10.46 12.08 -42.11
C ALA A 28 -9.62 12.53 -43.32
N GLU A 29 -8.29 12.62 -43.16
CA GLU A 29 -7.36 12.91 -44.26
C GLU A 29 -7.41 11.83 -45.35
N SER A 30 -7.57 10.56 -44.98
CA SER A 30 -7.70 9.46 -45.93
C SER A 30 -8.98 9.59 -46.76
N HIS A 31 -10.11 9.91 -46.12
CA HIS A 31 -11.37 10.20 -46.81
C HIS A 31 -11.30 11.42 -47.72
N TYR A 32 -10.49 12.42 -47.38
CA TYR A 32 -10.35 13.64 -48.18
C TYR A 32 -9.44 13.46 -49.41
N THR A 33 -8.39 12.65 -49.28
CA THR A 33 -7.33 12.53 -50.30
C THR A 33 -7.57 11.40 -51.30
N CYS A 34 -8.27 10.35 -50.89
CA CYS A 34 -8.56 9.20 -51.75
C CYS A 34 -9.95 9.33 -52.37
N LYS A 35 -10.08 8.84 -53.61
CA LYS A 35 -11.36 8.84 -54.35
C LYS A 35 -11.94 7.44 -54.54
N ASP A 36 -11.13 6.41 -54.31
CA ASP A 36 -11.53 5.01 -54.42
C ASP A 36 -11.80 4.43 -53.02
N ASP A 37 -12.95 3.79 -52.88
CA ASP A 37 -13.39 3.23 -51.60
C ASP A 37 -12.47 2.12 -51.11
N LYS A 38 -11.90 1.31 -52.03
CA LYS A 38 -10.99 0.22 -51.64
C LYS A 38 -9.67 0.79 -51.10
N GLU A 39 -9.15 1.84 -51.71
CA GLU A 39 -7.97 2.55 -51.19
C GLU A 39 -8.25 3.16 -49.80
N ILE A 40 -9.41 3.79 -49.61
CA ILE A 40 -9.83 4.36 -48.31
C ILE A 40 -9.84 3.28 -47.24
N VAL A 41 -10.49 2.13 -47.49
CA VAL A 41 -10.56 1.01 -46.54
C VAL A 41 -9.15 0.49 -46.18
N GLY A 42 -8.28 0.33 -47.18
CA GLY A 42 -6.90 -0.10 -46.95
C GLY A 42 -6.09 0.88 -46.09
N ARG A 43 -6.28 2.19 -46.30
CA ARG A 43 -5.63 3.22 -45.49
C ARG A 43 -6.18 3.26 -44.06
N ILE A 44 -7.49 3.15 -43.88
CA ILE A 44 -8.11 3.11 -42.55
C ILE A 44 -7.56 1.94 -41.74
N ALA A 45 -7.54 0.74 -42.32
CA ALA A 45 -6.98 -0.45 -41.67
C ALA A 45 -5.50 -0.25 -41.29
N SER A 46 -4.70 0.34 -42.18
CA SER A 46 -3.29 0.63 -41.92
C SER A 46 -3.11 1.66 -40.80
N ASN A 47 -3.97 2.68 -40.73
CA ASN A 47 -3.95 3.70 -39.69
C ASN A 47 -4.33 3.11 -38.32
N GLU A 48 -5.32 2.23 -38.28
CA GLU A 48 -5.72 1.52 -37.05
C GLU A 48 -4.59 0.62 -36.53
N GLU A 49 -3.94 -0.15 -37.41
CA GLU A 49 -2.80 -0.99 -37.05
C GLU A 49 -1.63 -0.15 -36.52
N LEU A 50 -1.35 1.00 -37.17
CA LEU A 50 -0.32 1.92 -36.73
C LEU A 50 -0.66 2.55 -35.37
N ALA A 51 -1.91 2.96 -35.15
CA ALA A 51 -2.36 3.53 -33.89
C ALA A 51 -2.23 2.52 -32.75
N LEU A 52 -2.67 1.28 -32.97
CA LEU A 52 -2.54 0.17 -32.03
C LEU A 52 -1.07 -0.06 -31.63
N LYS A 53 -0.18 -0.23 -32.62
CA LYS A 53 1.26 -0.42 -32.36
C LYS A 53 1.87 0.77 -31.63
N THR A 54 1.50 1.98 -32.03
CA THR A 54 2.00 3.22 -31.40
C THR A 54 1.57 3.30 -29.95
N PHE A 55 0.30 3.01 -29.65
CA PHE A 55 -0.23 3.00 -28.29
C PHE A 55 0.54 2.01 -27.41
N ILE A 56 0.63 0.75 -27.83
CA ILE A 56 1.25 -0.32 -27.03
C ILE A 56 2.73 -0.04 -26.74
N LEU A 57 3.49 0.41 -27.75
CA LEU A 57 4.92 0.74 -27.62
C LEU A 57 5.16 2.08 -26.91
N GLY A 58 4.17 2.95 -26.91
CA GLY A 58 4.24 4.29 -26.33
C GLY A 58 3.83 4.37 -24.86
N LEU A 59 3.25 3.31 -24.28
CA LEU A 59 2.95 3.21 -22.85
C LEU A 59 4.21 3.46 -22.00
N HIS A 60 4.11 4.38 -21.04
CA HIS A 60 5.23 4.81 -20.19
C HIS A 60 5.66 3.70 -19.22
N ASN A 61 4.68 2.99 -18.65
CA ASN A 61 4.94 1.90 -17.71
C ASN A 61 5.26 0.60 -18.46
N SER A 62 6.52 0.17 -18.40
CA SER A 62 7.01 -1.04 -19.06
C SER A 62 6.28 -2.33 -18.61
N SER A 63 5.84 -2.39 -17.34
CA SER A 63 5.07 -3.53 -16.83
C SER A 63 3.70 -3.60 -17.52
N ILE A 64 3.00 -2.46 -17.61
CA ILE A 64 1.70 -2.37 -18.29
C ILE A 64 1.86 -2.70 -19.77
N SER A 65 2.84 -2.10 -20.45
CA SER A 65 3.14 -2.38 -21.87
C SER A 65 3.42 -3.86 -22.14
N THR A 66 4.12 -4.53 -21.23
CA THR A 66 4.41 -5.97 -21.37
C THR A 66 3.14 -6.81 -21.23
N VAL A 67 2.31 -6.55 -20.22
CA VAL A 67 1.04 -7.26 -20.03
C VAL A 67 0.11 -7.08 -21.22
N VAL A 68 -0.04 -5.85 -21.72
CA VAL A 68 -0.89 -5.55 -22.89
C VAL A 68 -0.38 -6.31 -24.12
N ARG A 69 0.94 -6.33 -24.38
CA ARG A 69 1.53 -7.13 -25.48
C ARG A 69 1.25 -8.61 -25.35
N CYS A 70 1.37 -9.17 -24.14
CA CYS A 70 1.11 -10.59 -23.88
C CYS A 70 -0.35 -10.97 -24.12
N ARG A 71 -1.30 -10.05 -23.94
CA ARG A 71 -2.72 -10.27 -24.25
C ARG A 71 -3.06 -10.18 -25.73
N ASN A 72 -2.14 -9.67 -26.56
CA ASN A 72 -2.28 -9.57 -28.02
C ASN A 72 -3.62 -8.95 -28.48
N PRO A 73 -3.91 -7.68 -28.10
CA PRO A 73 -5.14 -7.01 -28.49
C PRO A 73 -5.25 -6.86 -30.01
N LYS A 74 -6.46 -6.97 -30.53
CA LYS A 74 -6.75 -6.87 -31.97
C LYS A 74 -7.22 -5.47 -32.38
N SER A 75 -7.66 -4.66 -31.43
CA SER A 75 -8.10 -3.29 -31.66
C SER A 75 -7.47 -2.34 -30.64
N LEU A 76 -7.51 -1.04 -30.96
CA LEU A 76 -7.07 0.01 -30.04
C LEU A 76 -7.87 -0.04 -28.73
N ASP A 77 -9.19 -0.19 -28.80
CA ASP A 77 -10.07 -0.25 -27.63
C ASP A 77 -9.75 -1.41 -26.69
N GLU A 78 -9.49 -2.60 -27.23
CA GLU A 78 -9.05 -3.74 -26.42
C GLU A 78 -7.73 -3.45 -25.70
N ALA A 79 -6.77 -2.85 -26.42
CA ALA A 79 -5.47 -2.49 -25.85
C ALA A 79 -5.63 -1.45 -24.72
N VAL A 80 -6.50 -0.46 -24.92
CA VAL A 80 -6.82 0.58 -23.93
C VAL A 80 -7.46 -0.05 -22.70
N GLN A 81 -8.45 -0.93 -22.86
CA GLN A 81 -9.11 -1.60 -21.75
C GLN A 81 -8.12 -2.43 -20.92
N TYR A 82 -7.26 -3.23 -21.58
CA TYR A 82 -6.22 -3.99 -20.88
C TYR A 82 -5.23 -3.09 -20.14
N ALA A 83 -4.85 -1.95 -20.74
CA ALA A 83 -3.95 -1.00 -20.11
C ALA A 83 -4.59 -0.33 -18.89
N ILE A 84 -5.88 0.05 -18.96
CA ILE A 84 -6.63 0.65 -17.85
C ILE A 84 -6.78 -0.34 -16.70
N GLU A 85 -7.12 -1.60 -16.98
CA GLU A 85 -7.20 -2.66 -15.97
C GLU A 85 -5.85 -2.83 -15.24
N GLU A 86 -4.76 -2.93 -15.98
CA GLU A 86 -3.43 -3.12 -15.40
C GLU A 86 -2.94 -1.86 -14.67
N GLU A 87 -3.28 -0.66 -15.13
CA GLU A 87 -2.98 0.60 -14.42
C GLU A 87 -3.68 0.66 -13.06
N LYS A 88 -4.95 0.26 -12.99
CA LYS A 88 -5.69 0.16 -11.72
C LYS A 88 -5.03 -0.84 -10.78
N LEU A 89 -4.65 -2.02 -11.28
CA LEU A 89 -3.94 -3.02 -10.49
C LEU A 89 -2.59 -2.49 -10.02
N TYR A 90 -1.81 -1.86 -10.89
CA TYR A 90 -0.51 -1.27 -10.57
C TYR A 90 -0.62 -0.23 -9.45
N ASN A 91 -1.63 0.64 -9.51
CA ASN A 91 -1.87 1.67 -8.51
C ASN A 91 -2.39 1.11 -7.17
N SER A 92 -3.16 0.01 -7.20
CA SER A 92 -3.67 -0.66 -6.00
C SER A 92 -2.64 -1.53 -5.29
N ARG A 93 -1.57 -1.96 -5.98
CA ARG A 93 -0.54 -2.78 -5.37
C ARG A 93 0.10 -1.97 -4.25
N PRO A 94 0.18 -2.51 -3.02
CA PRO A 94 0.94 -1.86 -1.98
C PRO A 94 2.36 -1.72 -2.52
N LYS A 95 2.82 -0.47 -2.68
CA LYS A 95 4.22 -0.20 -3.00
C LYS A 95 5.01 -0.93 -1.94
N ALA A 96 5.61 -2.07 -2.33
CA ALA A 96 6.34 -2.90 -1.40
C ALA A 96 7.31 -1.96 -0.70
N ASN A 97 7.10 -1.75 0.60
CA ASN A 97 7.94 -0.84 1.34
C ASN A 97 9.36 -1.39 1.15
N PRO A 98 10.31 -0.66 0.56
CA PRO A 98 11.68 -1.16 0.41
C PRO A 98 12.31 -1.47 1.78
N TYR A 99 11.66 -1.05 2.87
CA TYR A 99 11.94 -1.40 4.26
C TYR A 99 11.24 -2.67 4.79
N SER A 100 10.57 -3.47 3.96
CA SER A 100 10.30 -4.88 4.27
C SER A 100 11.63 -5.64 4.25
N LYS A 101 12.47 -5.32 5.24
CA LYS A 101 13.70 -5.99 5.56
C LYS A 101 13.34 -7.46 5.67
N SER A 102 14.04 -8.31 4.91
CA SER A 102 14.14 -9.73 5.26
C SER A 102 14.27 -9.83 6.79
N PRO A 103 13.55 -10.76 7.43
CA PRO A 103 13.49 -10.78 8.88
C PRO A 103 14.92 -10.86 9.40
N LYS A 104 15.39 -9.78 10.04
CA LYS A 104 16.80 -9.63 10.38
C LYS A 104 17.21 -10.87 11.16
N GLN A 105 18.17 -11.62 10.61
CA GLN A 105 18.69 -12.82 11.24
C GLN A 105 19.86 -12.42 12.14
N CYS A 106 19.80 -12.83 13.39
CA CYS A 106 20.86 -12.59 14.33
C CYS A 106 22.11 -13.40 13.98
N SER A 107 23.28 -12.77 13.84
CA SER A 107 24.53 -13.48 13.53
C SER A 107 25.06 -14.32 14.69
N LEU A 108 24.53 -14.14 15.91
CA LEU A 108 24.96 -14.88 17.11
C LEU A 108 24.14 -16.15 17.37
N CYS A 109 22.84 -16.14 17.05
CA CYS A 109 21.95 -17.27 17.36
C CYS A 109 21.21 -17.80 16.13
N HIS A 110 21.41 -17.17 14.97
CA HIS A 110 20.79 -17.51 13.68
C HIS A 110 19.25 -17.49 13.67
N LYS A 111 18.61 -16.99 14.73
CA LYS A 111 17.16 -16.78 14.77
C LYS A 111 16.79 -15.45 14.13
N THR A 112 15.60 -15.42 13.52
CA THR A 112 15.01 -14.23 12.94
C THR A 112 14.29 -13.39 14.00
N GLY A 113 14.10 -12.10 13.72
CA GLY A 113 13.30 -11.19 14.57
C GLY A 113 14.09 -10.32 15.56
N HIS A 114 15.43 -10.37 15.53
CA HIS A 114 16.30 -9.46 16.29
C HIS A 114 17.69 -9.36 15.64
N THR A 115 18.45 -8.30 15.97
CA THR A 115 19.86 -8.17 15.54
C THR A 115 20.81 -8.72 16.59
N SER A 116 22.09 -8.91 16.23
CA SER A 116 23.12 -9.37 17.17
C SER A 116 23.33 -8.44 18.37
N SER A 117 22.96 -7.15 18.27
CA SER A 117 22.97 -6.21 19.38
C SER A 117 21.84 -6.43 20.38
N GLU A 118 20.70 -6.97 19.92
CA GLU A 118 19.49 -7.24 20.70
C GLU A 118 19.41 -8.70 21.16
N CYS A 119 20.44 -9.50 20.85
CA CYS A 119 20.47 -10.92 21.14
C CYS A 119 20.63 -11.19 22.64
N PHE A 120 19.62 -11.81 23.24
CA PHE A 120 19.64 -12.19 24.66
C PHE A 120 20.85 -13.09 25.02
N SER A 121 21.32 -13.93 24.09
CA SER A 121 22.50 -14.78 24.29
C SER A 121 23.81 -14.00 24.48
N ARG A 122 23.85 -12.73 24.07
CA ARG A 122 25.04 -11.86 24.25
C ARG A 122 25.30 -11.54 25.73
N ASN A 123 24.25 -11.53 26.57
CA ASN A 123 24.35 -11.24 28.00
C ASN A 123 24.66 -12.47 28.88
N LYS A 124 24.89 -13.65 28.28
CA LYS A 124 25.21 -14.88 29.02
C LYS A 124 26.70 -15.23 29.09
N LYS A 125 27.59 -14.45 28.46
CA LYS A 125 29.02 -14.66 28.71
C LYS A 125 29.34 -14.18 30.13
N PRO A 126 29.89 -15.03 31.02
CA PRO A 126 30.46 -14.53 32.24
C PRO A 126 31.57 -13.57 31.83
N GLN A 127 31.46 -12.31 32.24
CA GLN A 127 32.59 -11.41 32.18
C GLN A 127 33.70 -12.08 32.98
N GLN A 128 34.70 -12.61 32.29
CA GLN A 128 35.97 -12.94 32.88
C GLN A 128 36.60 -11.60 33.27
N PHE A 129 36.20 -11.09 34.44
CA PHE A 129 36.94 -10.08 35.15
C PHE A 129 38.29 -10.71 35.49
N HIS A 130 39.33 -10.22 34.84
CA HIS A 130 40.70 -10.53 35.18
C HIS A 130 40.93 -9.99 36.60
N ASN A 131 40.93 -10.89 37.58
CA ASN A 131 41.26 -10.58 38.97
C ASN A 131 42.75 -10.23 39.05
N SER A 132 43.06 -8.96 39.25
CA SER A 132 44.30 -8.54 39.92
C SER A 132 43.91 -7.86 41.23
N TYR A 133 43.96 -8.66 42.28
CA TYR A 133 43.90 -8.26 43.68
C TYR A 133 45.04 -7.28 43.96
N ASN A 134 44.67 -6.05 44.33
CA ASN A 134 45.41 -5.31 45.34
C ASN A 134 44.43 -4.60 46.25
N VAL A 135 44.59 -4.94 47.53
CA VAL A 135 43.88 -4.49 48.71
C VAL A 135 44.13 -3.00 48.92
N THR A 136 43.07 -2.21 49.09
CA THR A 136 43.02 -1.18 50.13
C THR A 136 41.57 -0.92 50.57
N ASN A 137 41.39 -0.88 51.88
CA ASN A 137 40.20 -0.46 52.60
C ASN A 137 39.60 0.82 52.04
N ASN A 138 38.29 0.80 51.73
CA ASN A 138 37.42 1.92 52.10
C ASN A 138 35.94 1.50 52.09
N GLN A 139 35.36 1.41 53.29
CA GLN A 139 33.93 1.49 53.47
C GLN A 139 33.47 2.89 53.05
N ASN A 140 32.98 3.03 51.81
CA ASN A 140 32.06 4.08 51.39
C ASN A 140 31.77 3.90 49.90
N SER A 141 30.91 2.94 49.56
CA SER A 141 30.33 2.90 48.23
C SER A 141 29.32 4.04 48.13
N LEU A 142 29.78 5.19 47.61
CA LEU A 142 28.93 6.22 47.05
C LEU A 142 28.06 5.58 45.96
N SER A 143 26.91 5.05 46.38
CA SER A 143 25.86 4.59 45.49
C SER A 143 25.32 5.84 44.81
N GLY A 144 25.78 6.09 43.58
CA GLY A 144 25.21 7.13 42.74
C GLY A 144 23.67 7.03 42.75
N PRO A 145 22.96 8.16 42.69
CA PRO A 145 21.52 8.16 42.93
C PRO A 145 20.82 7.21 41.95
N LYS A 146 20.20 6.15 42.49
CA LYS A 146 19.44 5.17 41.69
C LYS A 146 18.36 5.92 40.90
N LYS A 147 18.38 5.78 39.57
CA LYS A 147 17.43 6.44 38.66
C LYS A 147 16.29 5.50 38.32
N CYS A 148 15.06 5.97 38.47
CA CYS A 148 13.89 5.21 38.06
C CYS A 148 13.72 5.25 36.53
N HIS A 149 13.71 4.10 35.86
CA HIS A 149 13.51 4.03 34.40
C HIS A 149 12.10 4.40 33.95
N TYR A 150 11.10 4.32 34.85
CA TYR A 150 9.71 4.64 34.52
C TYR A 150 9.43 6.15 34.58
N CYS A 151 9.73 6.82 35.70
CA CYS A 151 9.44 8.24 35.86
C CYS A 151 10.66 9.17 35.68
N LYS A 152 11.85 8.60 35.46
CA LYS A 152 13.13 9.29 35.23
C LYS A 152 13.67 10.12 36.41
N ASN A 153 13.03 10.07 37.58
CA ASN A 153 13.50 10.74 38.80
C ASN A 153 14.59 9.92 39.51
N LEU A 154 15.43 10.62 40.27
CA LEU A 154 16.48 10.05 41.11
C LEU A 154 15.95 9.65 42.50
N GLY A 155 16.65 8.74 43.18
CA GLY A 155 16.37 8.34 44.57
C GLY A 155 15.50 7.10 44.74
N HIS A 156 15.10 6.42 43.67
CA HIS A 156 14.36 5.15 43.74
C HIS A 156 14.55 4.31 42.47
N THR A 157 14.37 2.99 42.59
CA THR A 157 14.36 2.05 41.45
C THR A 157 12.96 1.92 40.83
N ILE A 158 12.84 1.21 39.71
CA ILE A 158 11.54 0.98 39.07
C ILE A 158 10.54 0.23 39.97
N GLN A 159 11.03 -0.67 40.85
CA GLN A 159 10.20 -1.45 41.78
C GLN A 159 9.54 -0.57 42.85
N GLU A 160 10.24 0.51 43.23
CA GLU A 160 9.83 1.47 44.26
C GLU A 160 9.07 2.67 43.66
N CYS A 161 8.76 2.65 42.36
CA CYS A 161 8.17 3.81 41.70
C CYS A 161 6.69 4.00 42.05
N ARG A 162 6.40 5.04 42.86
CA ARG A 162 5.03 5.40 43.27
C ARG A 162 4.07 5.63 42.08
N LYS A 163 4.54 6.23 40.98
CA LYS A 163 3.72 6.43 39.76
C LYS A 163 3.36 5.11 39.08
N LEU A 164 4.27 4.13 39.08
CA LEU A 164 4.02 2.80 38.51
C LEU A 164 3.02 2.03 39.39
N GLN A 165 3.22 2.06 40.71
CA GLN A 165 2.32 1.42 41.68
C GLN A 165 0.89 1.98 41.58
N TYR A 166 0.71 3.28 41.38
CA TYR A 166 -0.61 3.89 41.16
C TYR A 166 -1.29 3.40 39.87
N ARG A 167 -0.56 3.33 38.75
CA ARG A 167 -1.09 2.82 37.47
C ARG A 167 -1.52 1.35 37.58
N ILE A 168 -0.69 0.51 38.22
CA ILE A 168 -1.02 -0.91 38.43
C ILE A 168 -2.31 -1.04 39.24
N ARG A 169 -2.46 -0.25 40.32
CA ARG A 169 -3.67 -0.23 41.15
C ARG A 169 -4.92 0.24 40.40
N GLN A 170 -4.80 1.24 39.54
CA GLN A 170 -5.94 1.68 38.72
C GLN A 170 -6.36 0.63 37.70
N ASN A 171 -5.39 -0.04 37.07
CA ASN A 171 -5.69 -1.07 36.06
C ASN A 171 -6.29 -2.34 36.68
N SER A 172 -5.97 -2.64 37.95
CA SER A 172 -6.63 -3.73 38.69
C SER A 172 -8.06 -3.42 39.12
N ASN A 173 -8.46 -2.14 39.22
CA ASN A 173 -9.84 -1.75 39.56
C ASN A 173 -10.78 -1.75 38.36
N THR A 174 -10.26 -1.59 37.13
CA THR A 174 -11.06 -1.56 35.91
C THR A 174 -11.40 -2.94 35.32
N GLN A 175 -10.85 -4.03 35.87
CA GLN A 175 -11.19 -5.40 35.46
C GLN A 175 -12.32 -6.06 36.30
N GLY A 176 -13.04 -5.29 37.12
CA GLY A 176 -14.10 -5.79 38.01
C GLY A 176 -15.54 -5.49 37.62
N GLN A 177 -15.82 -4.75 36.54
CA GLN A 177 -17.20 -4.41 36.13
C GLN A 177 -17.38 -4.54 34.61
N ALA A 178 -17.52 -5.77 34.15
CA ALA A 178 -18.05 -6.08 32.82
C ALA A 178 -19.12 -7.17 32.97
N ASN A 179 -20.20 -6.85 33.68
CA ASN A 179 -21.45 -7.62 33.66
C ASN A 179 -22.60 -6.67 34.04
N ALA A 180 -23.16 -6.00 33.04
CA ALA A 180 -24.49 -5.42 33.11
C ALA A 180 -25.18 -5.64 31.75
N PRO A 181 -26.43 -6.14 31.74
CA PRO A 181 -27.12 -6.57 30.53
C PRO A 181 -27.73 -5.39 29.77
N SER A 182 -27.67 -5.46 28.45
CA SER A 182 -28.25 -4.50 27.51
C SER A 182 -29.80 -4.49 27.62
N PRO A 183 -30.46 -3.32 27.77
CA PRO A 183 -31.91 -3.27 27.67
C PRO A 183 -32.36 -3.29 26.20
N SER A 184 -33.23 -4.24 25.92
CA SER A 184 -33.96 -4.45 24.67
C SER A 184 -35.30 -3.71 24.70
N SER A 185 -35.64 -2.91 23.67
CA SER A 185 -37.00 -2.50 23.22
C SER A 185 -36.88 -1.39 22.15
N LYS A 186 -37.70 -1.21 21.10
CA LYS A 186 -39.04 -1.70 20.73
C LYS A 186 -39.30 -1.40 19.23
N SER A 187 -40.18 -2.21 18.64
CA SER A 187 -40.82 -2.07 17.32
C SER A 187 -41.74 -0.85 17.15
N ALA A 188 -41.87 -0.38 15.90
CA ALA A 188 -43.08 0.16 15.26
C ALA A 188 -42.84 0.02 13.74
N HIS A 189 -43.51 -0.78 12.92
CA HIS A 189 -44.93 -1.02 12.60
C HIS A 189 -45.71 0.24 12.19
N VAL A 190 -45.73 0.54 10.88
CA VAL A 190 -46.83 1.25 10.21
C VAL A 190 -47.10 0.54 8.87
N LYS A 191 -48.39 0.25 8.65
CA LYS A 191 -49.00 -0.43 7.50
C LYS A 191 -49.60 0.61 6.53
N PHE A 192 -49.69 0.19 5.27
CA PHE A 192 -50.73 0.47 4.27
C PHE A 192 -51.01 1.91 3.81
N CYS A 193 -50.94 2.10 2.48
CA CYS A 193 -52.15 2.18 1.65
C CYS A 193 -51.85 1.94 0.16
N ASP A 194 -52.55 0.96 -0.41
CA ASP A 194 -52.87 0.83 -1.82
C ASP A 194 -53.65 2.05 -2.31
N VAL A 195 -53.37 2.50 -3.54
CA VAL A 195 -54.39 3.06 -4.45
C VAL A 195 -54.05 2.60 -5.87
N GLN A 196 -54.87 1.67 -6.37
CA GLN A 196 -55.11 1.47 -7.79
C GLN A 196 -55.78 2.72 -8.36
N ASN A 197 -55.43 3.14 -9.58
CA ASN A 197 -56.47 3.32 -10.59
C ASN A 197 -55.91 3.43 -12.01
N ASP A 198 -56.64 2.74 -12.87
CA ASP A 198 -56.51 2.55 -14.30
C ASP A 198 -56.76 3.81 -15.14
N ASN A 199 -56.59 3.60 -16.45
CA ASN A 199 -57.24 4.26 -17.59
C ASN A 199 -56.61 5.57 -18.10
N LEU A 200 -56.60 5.87 -19.40
CA LEU A 200 -56.88 5.16 -20.67
C LEU A 200 -56.55 6.22 -21.75
N ASN A 201 -56.14 5.78 -22.94
CA ASN A 201 -56.30 6.45 -24.24
C ASN A 201 -56.23 7.99 -24.34
N GLN A 202 -55.26 8.46 -25.13
CA GLN A 202 -55.53 9.05 -26.45
C GLN A 202 -54.29 8.99 -27.34
#